data_AF-A0A9P0JUA4-F1
#
_entry.id   AF-A0A9P0JUA4-F1
#
_cell.length_a   1.000
_cell.length_b   1.000
_cell.length_c   1.000
_cell.angle_alpha   90.00
_cell.angle_beta   90.00
_cell.angle_gamma   90.00
#
_symmetry.space_group_name_H-M   'P 1'
#
loop_
_entity.id
_entity.type
_entity.pdbx_description
1 polymer ?
#
loop_
_entity_poly.entity_id
_entity_poly.type
_entity_poly.pdbx_seq_one_letter_code
_entity_poly.pdbx_strand_id
1 'polypeptide(L)'
;MATGESFRSLRFAFRISHSYISVIIRETLSAICKQLVPIFIPTPTKEALTKKAEEFWERWDFPNCIGALDGKHVRIFAPAKSGSLYFNYKEYFSIIMLALVDANCKFIALDVGSYGKEGDSSIFNKSAFGKKVMHFQNFFPADQKLPKSNKVLPHVIIGDEAFRLDKHLMKPFTKLAATADKSKAIFNYRLSRARRVSENAFGLLSQVFRVFYTPIAVKPEVCDDLILAACCLHNLLREAYLERKGVPYYEYDSKEENSNVFRNLTGAGGYQNVEGFHVRDEFMRFFSQEGIVEWQNQQVSKV
;
A
#
# COMPACT_ATOMS: atom_id res chain seq x y z
N MET A 1 -4.51 21.09 1.55
CA MET A 1 -4.26 19.67 1.90
C MET A 1 -4.45 19.39 3.39
N ALA A 2 -3.78 20.12 4.28
CA ALA A 2 -3.87 19.88 5.74
C ALA A 2 -5.27 20.04 6.33
N THR A 3 -6.00 21.12 5.99
CA THR A 3 -7.32 21.42 6.58
C THR A 3 -8.50 20.75 5.87
N GLY A 4 -8.33 20.35 4.61
CA GLY A 4 -9.43 19.83 3.77
C GLY A 4 -10.47 20.88 3.36
N GLU A 5 -10.18 22.17 3.56
CA GLU A 5 -11.10 23.26 3.22
C GLU A 5 -11.28 23.48 1.71
N SER A 6 -12.47 23.95 1.33
CA SER A 6 -12.77 24.34 -0.03
C SER A 6 -12.11 25.66 -0.42
N PHE A 7 -11.88 25.88 -1.72
CA PHE A 7 -11.31 27.15 -2.21
C PHE A 7 -12.19 28.36 -1.88
N ARG A 8 -13.51 28.15 -1.71
CA ARG A 8 -14.44 29.20 -1.26
C ARG A 8 -14.21 29.60 0.19
N SER A 9 -13.87 28.65 1.07
CA SER A 9 -13.49 28.96 2.46
C SER A 9 -12.16 29.70 2.49
N LEU A 10 -11.15 29.16 1.79
CA LEU A 10 -9.80 29.73 1.75
C LEU A 10 -9.79 31.16 1.19
N ARG A 11 -10.70 31.51 0.28
CA ARG A 11 -10.87 32.88 -0.20
C ARG A 11 -11.02 33.90 0.94
N PHE A 12 -11.78 33.58 1.98
CA PHE A 12 -12.01 34.50 3.08
C PHE A 12 -10.79 34.62 3.99
N ALA A 13 -10.11 33.50 4.25
CA ALA A 13 -8.90 33.47 5.08
C ALA A 13 -7.74 34.23 4.44
N PHE A 14 -7.50 34.02 3.13
CA PHE A 14 -6.35 34.60 2.42
C PHE A 14 -6.68 35.89 1.67
N ARG A 15 -7.96 36.30 1.60
CA ARG A 15 -8.45 37.47 0.86
C ARG A 15 -8.08 37.45 -0.64
N ILE A 16 -8.02 36.25 -1.22
CA ILE A 16 -7.68 36.01 -2.63
C ILE A 16 -8.86 35.31 -3.32
N SER A 17 -9.11 35.62 -4.60
CA SER A 17 -10.20 34.97 -5.34
C SER A 17 -9.99 33.44 -5.43
N HIS A 18 -11.08 32.67 -5.35
CA HIS A 18 -11.02 31.21 -5.44
C HIS A 18 -10.39 30.72 -6.77
N SER A 19 -10.58 31.48 -7.85
CA SER A 19 -9.98 31.20 -9.16
C SER A 19 -8.45 31.32 -9.10
N TYR A 20 -7.92 32.34 -8.44
CA TYR A 20 -6.48 32.52 -8.31
C TYR A 20 -5.86 31.52 -7.31
N ILE A 21 -6.57 31.17 -6.23
CA ILE A 21 -6.20 30.06 -5.33
C ILE A 21 -6.03 28.75 -6.13
N SER A 22 -6.91 28.47 -7.09
CA SER A 22 -6.79 27.29 -7.95
C SER A 22 -5.53 27.31 -8.83
N VAL A 23 -5.01 28.49 -9.21
CA VAL A 23 -3.75 28.62 -9.95
C VAL A 23 -2.58 28.33 -9.00
N ILE A 24 -2.53 29.01 -7.85
CA ILE A 24 -1.49 28.84 -6.84
C ILE A 24 -1.35 27.38 -6.41
N ILE A 25 -2.48 26.69 -6.16
CA ILE A 25 -2.46 25.29 -5.72
C ILE A 25 -1.83 24.40 -6.80
N ARG A 26 -2.23 24.56 -8.05
CA ARG A 26 -1.68 23.76 -9.15
C ARG A 26 -0.18 24.00 -9.36
N GLU A 27 0.25 25.26 -9.31
CA GLU A 27 1.68 25.61 -9.43
C GLU A 27 2.49 25.03 -8.26
N THR A 28 1.99 25.17 -7.05
CA THR A 28 2.62 24.61 -5.84
C THR A 28 2.72 23.09 -5.90
N LEU A 29 1.62 22.41 -6.26
CA LEU A 29 1.60 20.96 -6.39
C LEU A 29 2.60 20.47 -7.46
N SER A 30 2.63 21.14 -8.62
CA SER A 30 3.58 20.82 -9.68
C SER A 30 5.04 21.02 -9.23
N ALA A 31 5.32 22.10 -8.50
CA ALA A 31 6.65 22.35 -7.95
C ALA A 31 7.07 21.27 -6.93
N ILE A 32 6.18 20.88 -6.01
CA ILE A 32 6.42 19.79 -5.05
C ILE A 32 6.68 18.49 -5.81
N CYS A 33 5.85 18.15 -6.79
CA CYS A 33 6.00 16.91 -7.56
C CYS A 33 7.32 16.88 -8.33
N LYS A 34 7.74 18.00 -8.91
CA LYS A 34 9.00 18.07 -9.67
C LYS A 34 10.24 18.02 -8.79
N GLN A 35 10.21 18.69 -7.64
CA GLN A 35 11.41 18.89 -6.82
C GLN A 35 11.55 17.88 -5.68
N LEU A 36 10.44 17.47 -5.05
CA LEU A 36 10.48 16.68 -3.82
C LEU A 36 10.17 15.19 -4.04
N VAL A 37 9.30 14.84 -5.00
CA VAL A 37 8.98 13.42 -5.25
C VAL A 37 10.24 12.60 -5.60
N PRO A 38 11.17 13.07 -6.45
CA PRO A 38 12.40 12.31 -6.73
C PRO A 38 13.29 12.08 -5.51
N ILE A 39 13.16 12.92 -4.47
CA ILE A 39 13.96 12.84 -3.24
C ILE A 39 13.30 11.88 -2.23
N PHE A 40 11.99 12.03 -2.01
CA PHE A 40 11.29 11.30 -0.95
C PHE A 40 10.57 10.03 -1.43
N ILE A 41 10.39 9.87 -2.74
CA ILE A 41 9.88 8.65 -3.38
C ILE A 41 10.79 8.36 -4.60
N PRO A 42 12.09 8.11 -4.38
CA PRO A 42 13.01 7.81 -5.47
C PRO A 42 12.64 6.48 -6.11
N THR A 43 13.13 6.25 -7.33
CA THR A 43 13.04 4.91 -7.93
C THR A 43 13.84 3.94 -7.07
N PRO A 44 13.24 2.84 -6.58
CA PRO A 44 13.91 1.95 -5.64
C PRO A 44 15.07 1.21 -6.32
N THR A 45 16.22 1.16 -5.64
CA THR A 45 17.36 0.32 -6.02
C THR A 45 17.25 -1.06 -5.35
N LYS A 46 17.96 -2.06 -5.89
CA LYS A 46 17.96 -3.42 -5.30
C LYS A 46 18.48 -3.40 -3.87
N GLU A 47 19.52 -2.62 -3.59
CA GLU A 47 20.12 -2.48 -2.27
C GLU A 47 19.12 -1.86 -1.27
N ALA A 48 18.37 -0.84 -1.71
CA ALA A 48 17.33 -0.23 -0.88
C ALA A 48 16.21 -1.24 -0.57
N LEU A 49 15.79 -2.05 -1.55
CA LEU A 49 14.77 -3.06 -1.35
C LEU A 49 15.23 -4.21 -0.44
N THR A 50 16.49 -4.64 -0.51
CA THR A 50 17.06 -5.61 0.44
C THR A 50 17.02 -5.07 1.87
N LYS A 51 17.39 -3.80 2.07
CA LYS A 51 17.24 -3.15 3.40
C LYS A 51 15.78 -3.12 3.86
N LYS A 52 14.83 -2.91 2.95
CA LYS A 52 13.39 -3.01 3.31
C LYS A 52 12.99 -4.41 3.75
N ALA A 53 13.53 -5.46 3.12
CA ALA A 53 13.30 -6.83 3.57
C ALA A 53 13.81 -7.10 4.98
N GLU A 54 14.95 -6.55 5.35
CA GLU A 54 15.47 -6.61 6.72
C GLU A 54 14.54 -5.89 7.70
N GLU A 55 14.09 -4.66 7.36
CA GLU A 55 13.14 -3.90 8.19
C GLU A 55 11.79 -4.64 8.37
N PHE A 56 11.31 -5.36 7.35
CA PHE A 56 10.10 -6.17 7.46
C PHE A 56 10.29 -7.40 8.33
N TRP A 57 11.46 -8.04 8.26
CA TRP A 57 11.78 -9.15 9.15
C TRP A 57 11.82 -8.70 10.61
N GLU A 58 12.55 -7.62 10.89
CA GLU A 58 12.74 -7.11 12.26
C GLU A 58 11.42 -6.64 12.91
N ARG A 59 10.53 -6.01 12.15
CA ARG A 59 9.32 -5.37 12.69
C ARG A 59 8.07 -6.24 12.61
N TRP A 60 7.96 -7.01 11.54
CA TRP A 60 6.72 -7.70 11.17
C TRP A 60 6.89 -9.22 11.08
N ASP A 61 8.08 -9.74 11.38
CA ASP A 61 8.43 -11.16 11.32
C ASP A 61 8.16 -11.79 9.94
N PHE A 62 8.25 -10.99 8.87
CA PHE A 62 8.06 -11.47 7.50
C PHE A 62 9.36 -11.30 6.70
N PRO A 63 10.15 -12.37 6.50
CA PRO A 63 11.43 -12.30 5.83
C PRO A 63 11.27 -12.10 4.32
N ASN A 64 12.29 -11.52 3.69
CA ASN A 64 12.36 -11.27 2.25
C ASN A 64 11.18 -10.42 1.70
N CYS A 65 10.36 -9.80 2.55
CA CYS A 65 9.26 -8.94 2.13
C CYS A 65 9.74 -7.50 1.91
N ILE A 66 9.64 -6.99 0.69
CA ILE A 66 10.15 -5.65 0.34
C ILE A 66 9.09 -4.55 0.45
N GLY A 67 7.82 -4.92 0.59
CA GLY A 67 6.72 -3.97 0.68
C GLY A 67 5.33 -4.61 0.69
N ALA A 68 4.35 -3.85 1.20
CA ALA A 68 2.95 -4.17 1.13
C ALA A 68 2.28 -3.36 0.02
N LEU A 69 1.58 -4.04 -0.89
CA LEU A 69 0.85 -3.44 -2.01
C LEU A 69 -0.63 -3.33 -1.66
N ASP A 70 -1.19 -2.15 -1.84
CA ASP A 70 -2.59 -1.90 -1.51
C ASP A 70 -3.17 -0.71 -2.28
N GLY A 71 -4.48 -0.71 -2.46
CA GLY A 71 -5.25 0.31 -3.16
C GLY A 71 -6.00 1.24 -2.23
N LYS A 72 -6.06 2.54 -2.58
CA LYS A 72 -6.89 3.54 -1.91
C LYS A 72 -7.76 4.27 -2.92
N HIS A 73 -9.07 4.22 -2.71
CA HIS A 73 -10.01 5.12 -3.38
C HIS A 73 -9.95 6.52 -2.75
N VAL A 74 -9.50 7.50 -3.53
CA VAL A 74 -9.53 8.92 -3.19
C VAL A 74 -10.82 9.51 -3.71
N ARG A 75 -11.70 9.95 -2.80
CA ARG A 75 -13.03 10.45 -3.15
C ARG A 75 -12.94 11.81 -3.85
N ILE A 76 -13.59 11.93 -4.99
CA ILE A 76 -13.67 13.16 -5.79
C ILE A 76 -15.14 13.50 -6.06
N PHE A 77 -15.38 14.75 -6.47
CA PHE A 77 -16.66 15.08 -7.12
C PHE A 77 -16.72 14.45 -8.51
N ALA A 78 -17.93 14.19 -9.00
CA ALA A 78 -18.17 13.67 -10.34
C ALA A 78 -17.51 14.58 -11.39
N PRO A 79 -16.51 14.09 -12.15
CA PRO A 79 -15.89 14.91 -13.18
C PRO A 79 -16.90 15.22 -14.30
N ALA A 80 -16.76 16.39 -14.90
CA ALA A 80 -17.64 16.80 -16.00
C ALA A 80 -17.55 15.79 -17.16
N LYS A 81 -18.71 15.37 -17.67
CA LYS A 81 -18.83 14.45 -18.82
C LYS A 81 -18.15 13.08 -18.63
N SER A 82 -17.92 12.63 -17.40
CA SER A 82 -17.26 11.34 -17.15
C SER A 82 -18.18 10.12 -17.18
N GLY A 83 -19.52 10.32 -17.17
CA GLY A 83 -20.46 9.25 -16.91
C GLY A 83 -20.10 8.51 -15.61
N SER A 84 -20.13 7.17 -15.64
CA SER A 84 -19.78 6.31 -14.50
C SER A 84 -18.29 5.92 -14.42
N LEU A 85 -17.40 6.52 -15.23
CA LEU A 85 -15.98 6.11 -15.27
C LEU A 85 -15.32 6.10 -13.89
N TYR A 86 -15.52 7.17 -13.12
CA TYR A 86 -14.94 7.28 -11.77
C TYR A 86 -15.85 6.72 -10.68
N PHE A 87 -17.05 6.25 -11.01
CA PHE A 87 -18.01 5.76 -10.03
C PHE A 87 -17.64 4.33 -9.62
N ASN A 88 -17.43 4.11 -8.32
CA ASN A 88 -16.97 2.85 -7.78
C ASN A 88 -18.11 2.03 -7.17
N TYR A 89 -17.79 0.79 -6.78
CA TYR A 89 -18.72 -0.14 -6.12
C TYR A 89 -19.17 0.30 -4.72
N LYS A 90 -18.53 1.32 -4.14
CA LYS A 90 -18.91 1.93 -2.85
C LYS A 90 -19.83 3.14 -3.05
N GLU A 91 -20.40 3.29 -4.24
CA GLU A 91 -21.39 4.32 -4.58
C GLU A 91 -20.88 5.77 -4.49
N TYR A 92 -19.60 6.00 -4.80
CA TYR A 92 -19.05 7.34 -4.94
C TYR A 92 -18.03 7.46 -6.08
N PHE A 93 -17.76 8.70 -6.51
CA PHE A 93 -16.73 8.98 -7.51
C PHE A 93 -15.35 9.00 -6.86
N SER A 94 -14.39 8.29 -7.45
CA SER A 94 -13.03 8.16 -6.91
C SER A 94 -11.97 8.03 -7.98
N ILE A 95 -10.77 8.48 -7.63
CA ILE A 95 -9.52 8.13 -8.31
C ILE A 95 -8.84 7.08 -7.44
N ILE A 96 -8.27 6.05 -8.07
CA ILE A 96 -7.56 5.01 -7.34
C ILE A 96 -6.07 5.35 -7.31
N MET A 97 -5.52 5.26 -6.11
CA MET A 97 -4.09 5.26 -5.84
C MET A 97 -3.68 3.84 -5.44
N LEU A 98 -2.81 3.21 -6.21
CA LEU A 98 -2.13 1.97 -5.84
C LEU A 98 -0.76 2.33 -5.25
N ALA A 99 -0.41 1.78 -4.09
CA ALA A 99 0.81 2.12 -3.39
C ALA A 99 1.56 0.89 -2.88
N LEU A 100 2.88 0.89 -3.07
CA LEU A 100 3.80 -0.01 -2.38
C LEU A 100 4.33 0.70 -1.13
N VAL A 101 4.18 0.08 0.03
CA VAL A 101 4.49 0.68 1.34
C VAL A 101 5.53 -0.15 2.08
N ASP A 102 6.51 0.50 2.70
CA ASP A 102 7.55 -0.15 3.48
C ASP A 102 7.11 -0.50 4.92
N ALA A 103 7.98 -1.21 5.66
CA ALA A 103 7.75 -1.61 7.04
C ALA A 103 7.53 -0.42 8.00
N ASN A 104 7.92 0.79 7.60
CA ASN A 104 7.86 2.03 8.40
C ASN A 104 6.69 2.95 8.00
N CYS A 105 5.77 2.44 7.17
CA CYS A 105 4.63 3.18 6.60
C CYS A 105 5.06 4.32 5.67
N LYS A 106 6.19 4.21 4.97
CA LYS A 106 6.60 5.12 3.89
C LYS A 106 6.21 4.55 2.54
N PHE A 107 5.83 5.42 1.61
CA PHE A 107 5.51 5.04 0.23
C PHE A 107 6.81 4.80 -0.55
N ILE A 108 6.98 3.61 -1.12
CA ILE A 108 8.13 3.25 -1.97
C ILE A 108 7.81 3.56 -3.45
N ALA A 109 6.61 3.23 -3.89
CA ALA A 109 6.15 3.44 -5.25
C ALA A 109 4.66 3.73 -5.26
N LEU A 110 4.22 4.55 -6.22
CA LEU A 110 2.84 4.99 -6.38
C LEU A 110 2.43 4.86 -7.84
N ASP A 111 1.18 4.48 -8.06
CA ASP A 111 0.46 4.65 -9.32
C ASP A 111 -0.88 5.33 -9.04
N VAL A 112 -1.11 6.47 -9.68
CA VAL A 112 -2.23 7.37 -9.40
C VAL A 112 -2.91 7.74 -10.72
N GLY A 113 -4.23 7.92 -10.69
CA GLY A 113 -5.01 8.39 -11.84
C GLY A 113 -5.92 7.32 -12.45
N SER A 114 -5.93 6.10 -11.89
CA SER A 114 -6.83 5.04 -12.34
C SER A 114 -8.28 5.34 -12.00
N TYR A 115 -9.19 4.96 -12.89
CA TYR A 115 -10.62 5.19 -12.76
C TYR A 115 -11.22 4.38 -11.60
N GLY A 116 -12.10 5.00 -10.81
CA GLY A 116 -12.77 4.38 -9.66
C GLY A 116 -13.57 3.10 -9.94
N LYS A 117 -13.98 2.86 -11.18
CA LYS A 117 -14.65 1.59 -11.57
C LYS A 117 -13.70 0.39 -11.62
N GLU A 118 -12.39 0.61 -11.67
CA GLU A 118 -11.41 -0.46 -11.77
C GLU A 118 -11.08 -1.06 -10.41
N GLY A 119 -10.73 -2.35 -10.37
CA GLY A 119 -10.21 -3.01 -9.16
C GLY A 119 -8.68 -2.98 -9.13
N ASP A 120 -8.10 -3.12 -7.93
CA ASP A 120 -6.65 -3.00 -7.71
C ASP A 120 -5.82 -3.95 -8.58
N SER A 121 -6.30 -5.16 -8.82
CA SER A 121 -5.63 -6.15 -9.68
C SER A 121 -5.63 -5.75 -11.16
N SER A 122 -6.70 -5.12 -11.64
CA SER A 122 -6.77 -4.60 -13.02
C SER A 122 -5.77 -3.45 -13.18
N ILE A 123 -5.72 -2.56 -12.20
CA ILE A 123 -4.83 -1.40 -12.19
C ILE A 123 -3.39 -1.87 -12.18
N PHE A 124 -3.04 -2.76 -11.25
CA PHE A 124 -1.69 -3.33 -11.19
C PHE A 124 -1.26 -3.93 -12.53
N ASN A 125 -2.08 -4.78 -13.15
CA ASN A 125 -1.74 -5.39 -14.45
C ASN A 125 -1.59 -4.38 -15.60
N LYS A 126 -2.30 -3.25 -15.57
CA LYS A 126 -2.22 -2.20 -16.60
C LYS A 126 -1.10 -1.20 -16.35
N SER A 127 -0.83 -0.92 -15.08
CA SER A 127 0.08 0.13 -14.62
C SER A 127 1.50 -0.08 -15.11
N ALA A 128 2.22 1.01 -15.38
CA ALA A 128 3.65 0.93 -15.69
C ALA A 128 4.42 0.30 -14.53
N PHE A 129 3.98 0.55 -13.29
CA PHE A 129 4.52 -0.07 -12.09
C PHE A 129 4.32 -1.59 -12.07
N GLY A 130 3.08 -2.07 -12.19
CA GLY A 130 2.81 -3.51 -12.17
C GLY A 130 3.35 -4.24 -13.40
N LYS A 131 3.46 -3.59 -14.57
CA LYS A 131 4.25 -4.13 -15.69
C LYS A 131 5.74 -4.24 -15.34
N LYS A 132 6.32 -3.28 -14.62
CA LYS A 132 7.71 -3.41 -14.12
C LYS A 132 7.85 -4.54 -13.10
N VAL A 133 6.89 -4.67 -12.18
CA VAL A 133 6.90 -5.74 -11.17
C VAL A 133 6.68 -7.13 -11.78
N MET A 134 5.77 -7.26 -12.76
CA MET A 134 5.39 -8.54 -13.37
C MET A 134 6.23 -8.95 -14.59
N HIS A 135 6.88 -8.01 -15.28
CA HIS A 135 7.58 -8.30 -16.55
C HIS A 135 9.07 -7.94 -16.56
N PHE A 136 9.59 -7.16 -15.61
CA PHE A 136 11.01 -6.84 -15.56
C PHE A 136 11.74 -7.61 -14.45
N GLN A 137 12.59 -8.55 -14.87
CA GLN A 137 13.49 -9.38 -14.03
C GLN A 137 14.46 -8.59 -13.12
N ASN A 138 14.49 -7.26 -13.20
CA ASN A 138 15.45 -6.40 -12.50
C ASN A 138 14.87 -5.52 -11.39
N PHE A 139 13.56 -5.59 -11.11
CA PHE A 139 13.00 -4.86 -9.96
C PHE A 139 13.41 -5.48 -8.63
N PHE A 140 13.34 -6.82 -8.54
CA PHE A 140 13.61 -7.54 -7.30
C PHE A 140 15.13 -7.74 -7.09
N PRO A 141 15.60 -7.68 -5.83
CA PRO A 141 16.93 -8.16 -5.48
C PRO A 141 17.05 -9.68 -5.73
N ALA A 142 18.28 -10.18 -5.75
CA ALA A 142 18.53 -11.61 -5.87
C ALA A 142 17.87 -12.40 -4.72
N ASP A 143 17.55 -13.66 -4.98
CA ASP A 143 16.96 -14.55 -3.97
C ASP A 143 17.91 -14.69 -2.77
N GLN A 144 17.34 -14.69 -1.56
CA GLN A 144 18.09 -14.64 -0.31
C GLN A 144 17.65 -15.76 0.64
N LYS A 145 18.60 -16.23 1.45
CA LYS A 145 18.31 -17.22 2.50
C LYS A 145 17.36 -16.64 3.53
N LEU A 146 16.35 -17.43 3.90
CA LEU A 146 15.48 -17.08 5.00
C LEU A 146 16.27 -17.06 6.31
N PRO A 147 15.98 -16.12 7.24
CA PRO A 147 16.58 -16.13 8.56
C PRO A 147 16.36 -17.47 9.26
N LYS A 148 17.38 -18.01 9.93
CA LYS A 148 17.32 -19.29 10.66
C LYS A 148 17.02 -20.54 9.80
N SER A 149 17.07 -20.44 8.47
CA SER A 149 16.90 -21.60 7.58
C SER A 149 17.96 -21.60 6.47
N ASN A 150 18.17 -22.77 5.85
CA ASN A 150 19.02 -22.90 4.67
C ASN A 150 18.25 -22.69 3.36
N LYS A 151 16.93 -22.47 3.43
CA LYS A 151 16.07 -22.23 2.28
C LYS A 151 16.35 -20.87 1.66
N VAL A 152 16.56 -20.85 0.35
CA VAL A 152 16.69 -19.63 -0.45
C VAL A 152 15.34 -19.35 -1.09
N LEU A 153 14.76 -18.19 -0.81
CA LEU A 153 13.49 -17.77 -1.40
C LEU A 153 13.63 -16.38 -2.05
N PRO A 154 12.79 -16.07 -3.06
CA PRO A 154 12.79 -14.75 -3.67
C PRO A 154 12.35 -13.68 -2.69
N HIS A 155 12.73 -12.44 -3.01
CA HIS A 155 12.13 -11.25 -2.43
C HIS A 155 10.69 -11.10 -2.92
N VAL A 156 9.76 -10.77 -2.03
CA VAL A 156 8.32 -10.72 -2.36
C VAL A 156 7.67 -9.42 -1.90
N ILE A 157 6.60 -9.05 -2.59
CA ILE A 157 5.61 -8.07 -2.16
C ILE A 157 4.41 -8.82 -1.60
N ILE A 158 3.78 -8.29 -0.56
CA ILE A 158 2.54 -8.85 0.00
C ILE A 158 1.34 -8.01 -0.45
N GLY A 159 0.29 -8.66 -0.93
CA GLY A 159 -0.95 -8.04 -1.39
C GLY A 159 -2.19 -8.65 -0.72
N ASP A 160 -3.33 -8.03 -0.97
CA ASP A 160 -4.64 -8.55 -0.59
C ASP A 160 -5.09 -9.77 -1.43
N GLU A 161 -6.28 -10.29 -1.14
CA GLU A 161 -6.84 -11.45 -1.84
C GLU A 161 -7.18 -11.16 -3.31
N ALA A 162 -7.43 -9.88 -3.66
CA ALA A 162 -7.82 -9.47 -4.99
C ALA A 162 -6.67 -9.63 -5.99
N PHE A 163 -5.42 -9.42 -5.57
CA PHE A 163 -4.27 -9.58 -6.46
C PHE A 163 -4.10 -11.02 -6.96
N ARG A 164 -3.42 -11.17 -8.11
CA ARG A 164 -3.02 -12.48 -8.62
C ARG A 164 -1.78 -12.96 -7.84
N LEU A 165 -1.76 -14.24 -7.49
CA LEU A 165 -0.57 -14.87 -6.91
C LEU A 165 0.51 -15.01 -7.99
N ASP A 166 1.74 -14.61 -7.66
CA ASP A 166 2.89 -14.69 -8.54
C ASP A 166 4.16 -15.04 -7.74
N LYS A 167 5.28 -15.37 -8.39
CA LYS A 167 6.57 -15.66 -7.73
C LYS A 167 6.95 -14.57 -6.73
N HIS A 168 6.73 -13.31 -7.11
CA HIS A 168 7.12 -12.15 -6.32
C HIS A 168 5.93 -11.40 -5.66
N LEU A 169 4.70 -11.89 -5.80
CA LEU A 169 3.50 -11.28 -5.21
C LEU A 169 2.71 -12.31 -4.41
N MET A 170 2.84 -12.24 -3.09
CA MET A 170 2.20 -13.15 -2.15
C MET A 170 0.82 -12.64 -1.75
N LYS A 171 -0.14 -13.56 -1.69
CA LYS A 171 -1.51 -13.30 -1.22
C LYS A 171 -1.98 -14.39 -0.27
N PRO A 172 -2.94 -14.11 0.63
CA PRO A 172 -3.41 -15.09 1.59
C PRO A 172 -3.99 -16.34 0.90
N PHE A 173 -3.92 -17.48 1.60
CA PHE A 173 -4.74 -18.64 1.29
C PHE A 173 -6.22 -18.29 1.47
N THR A 174 -7.09 -18.96 0.73
CA THR A 174 -8.53 -18.79 0.88
C THR A 174 -8.97 -19.13 2.30
N LYS A 175 -10.05 -18.50 2.78
CA LYS A 175 -10.58 -18.75 4.13
C LYS A 175 -10.84 -20.24 4.38
N LEU A 176 -11.45 -20.93 3.40
CA LEU A 176 -11.71 -22.37 3.47
C LEU A 176 -10.43 -23.19 3.69
N ALA A 177 -9.35 -22.86 2.96
CA ALA A 177 -8.08 -23.56 3.08
C ALA A 177 -7.39 -23.25 4.42
N ALA A 178 -7.51 -22.02 4.93
CA ALA A 178 -6.96 -21.62 6.22
C ALA A 178 -7.70 -22.27 7.40
N THR A 179 -9.04 -22.43 7.32
CA THR A 179 -9.81 -23.14 8.34
C THR A 179 -9.46 -24.62 8.39
N ALA A 180 -9.15 -25.23 7.24
CA ALA A 180 -8.80 -26.65 7.16
C ALA A 180 -7.36 -26.96 7.58
N ASP A 181 -6.44 -26.00 7.52
CA ASP A 181 -5.01 -26.21 7.78
C ASP A 181 -4.42 -25.07 8.60
N LYS A 182 -4.01 -25.40 9.83
CA LYS A 182 -3.43 -24.44 10.79
C LYS A 182 -2.19 -23.74 10.23
N SER A 183 -1.39 -24.40 9.40
CA SER A 183 -0.19 -23.81 8.79
C SER A 183 -0.54 -22.67 7.84
N LYS A 184 -1.62 -22.85 7.07
CA LYS A 184 -2.18 -21.81 6.19
C LYS A 184 -2.79 -20.66 6.97
N ALA A 185 -3.45 -20.96 8.10
CA ALA A 185 -3.94 -19.92 9.00
C ALA A 185 -2.81 -19.08 9.61
N ILE A 186 -1.70 -19.71 10.03
CA ILE A 186 -0.49 -19.02 10.51
C ILE A 186 0.07 -18.11 9.41
N PHE A 187 0.24 -18.63 8.18
CA PHE A 187 0.70 -17.82 7.05
C PHE A 187 -0.21 -16.62 6.80
N ASN A 188 -1.53 -16.82 6.76
CA ASN A 188 -2.49 -15.74 6.54
C ASN A 188 -2.41 -14.66 7.61
N TYR A 189 -2.24 -15.06 8.88
CA TYR A 189 -2.07 -14.11 9.97
C TYR A 189 -0.77 -13.32 9.83
N ARG A 190 0.36 -13.98 9.54
CA ARG A 190 1.68 -13.33 9.33
C ARG A 190 1.61 -12.32 8.18
N LEU A 191 1.03 -12.74 7.05
CA LEU A 191 0.83 -11.88 5.89
C LEU A 191 -0.08 -10.69 6.23
N SER A 192 -1.21 -10.93 6.90
CA SER A 192 -2.14 -9.86 7.30
C SER A 192 -1.47 -8.85 8.23
N ARG A 193 -0.73 -9.33 9.24
CA ARG A 193 0.03 -8.49 10.18
C ARG A 193 1.04 -7.60 9.45
N ALA A 194 1.84 -8.16 8.55
CA ALA A 194 2.81 -7.39 7.79
C ALA A 194 2.14 -6.42 6.80
N ARG A 195 1.03 -6.82 6.17
CA ARG A 195 0.32 -6.00 5.18
C ARG A 195 -0.34 -4.78 5.80
N ARG A 196 -0.75 -4.82 7.08
CA ARG A 196 -1.36 -3.68 7.80
C ARG A 196 -0.57 -2.37 7.71
N VAL A 197 0.74 -2.41 7.41
CA VAL A 197 1.53 -1.19 7.16
C VAL A 197 0.96 -0.33 6.03
N SER A 198 0.34 -0.92 4.99
CA SER A 198 -0.28 -0.17 3.89
C SER A 198 -1.50 0.62 4.38
N GLU A 199 -2.39 -0.03 5.12
CA GLU A 199 -3.57 0.57 5.74
C GLU A 199 -3.17 1.67 6.72
N ASN A 200 -2.16 1.41 7.55
CA ASN A 200 -1.61 2.40 8.47
C ASN A 200 -1.05 3.61 7.72
N ALA A 201 -0.29 3.41 6.64
CA ALA A 201 0.21 4.50 5.82
C ALA A 201 -0.92 5.36 5.24
N PHE A 202 -1.99 4.73 4.72
CA PHE A 202 -3.16 5.45 4.22
C PHE A 202 -3.94 6.17 5.31
N GLY A 203 -4.06 5.57 6.50
CA GLY A 203 -4.67 6.17 7.67
C GLY A 203 -3.91 7.41 8.13
N LEU A 204 -2.58 7.29 8.27
CA LEU A 204 -1.69 8.39 8.63
C LEU A 204 -1.71 9.52 7.59
N LEU A 205 -1.65 9.18 6.31
CA LEU A 205 -1.78 10.14 5.21
C LEU A 205 -3.07 10.95 5.34
N SER A 206 -4.20 10.26 5.59
CA SER A 206 -5.51 10.91 5.72
C SER A 206 -5.60 11.76 7.00
N GLN A 207 -5.00 11.30 8.10
CA GLN A 207 -4.99 12.01 9.38
C GLN A 207 -4.18 13.32 9.31
N VAL A 208 -3.04 13.30 8.62
CA VAL A 208 -2.19 14.50 8.40
C VAL A 208 -2.82 15.43 7.36
N PHE A 209 -3.32 14.87 6.26
CA PHE A 209 -3.92 15.64 5.16
C PHE A 209 -5.42 15.42 5.12
N ARG A 210 -6.16 16.26 5.86
CA ARG A 210 -7.62 16.15 6.01
C ARG A 210 -8.40 16.23 4.69
N VAL A 211 -7.77 16.72 3.62
CA VAL A 211 -8.35 16.70 2.27
C VAL A 211 -8.81 15.31 1.81
N PHE A 212 -8.24 14.23 2.35
CA PHE A 212 -8.66 12.87 2.02
C PHE A 212 -9.95 12.40 2.73
N TYR A 213 -10.47 13.15 3.71
CA TYR A 213 -11.74 12.82 4.38
C TYR A 213 -12.97 13.35 3.66
N THR A 214 -12.80 14.32 2.74
CA THR A 214 -13.89 14.94 2.00
C THR A 214 -13.74 14.69 0.50
N PRO A 215 -14.84 14.75 -0.28
CA PRO A 215 -14.73 14.70 -1.73
C PRO A 215 -13.90 15.88 -2.26
N ILE A 216 -12.83 15.58 -3.00
CA ILE A 216 -11.94 16.61 -3.52
C ILE A 216 -12.58 17.27 -4.76
N ALA A 217 -12.76 18.59 -4.69
CA ALA A 217 -13.42 19.39 -5.72
C ALA A 217 -12.43 20.04 -6.69
N VAL A 218 -11.55 19.22 -7.29
CA VAL A 218 -10.59 19.66 -8.32
C VAL A 218 -10.70 18.75 -9.55
N LYS A 219 -10.11 19.17 -10.67
CA LYS A 219 -10.03 18.31 -11.86
C LYS A 219 -9.18 17.08 -11.58
N PRO A 220 -9.44 15.91 -12.21
CA PRO A 220 -8.70 14.69 -11.96
C PRO A 220 -7.18 14.87 -12.06
N GLU A 221 -6.70 15.60 -13.06
CA GLU A 221 -5.26 15.80 -13.29
C GLU A 221 -4.59 16.58 -12.13
N VAL A 222 -5.31 17.54 -11.54
CA VAL A 222 -4.83 18.27 -10.35
C VAL A 222 -4.94 17.41 -9.10
N CYS A 223 -5.90 16.50 -9.05
CA CYS A 223 -6.05 15.55 -7.96
C CYS A 223 -4.89 14.56 -7.93
N ASP A 224 -4.43 14.10 -9.10
CA ASP A 224 -3.28 13.20 -9.20
C ASP A 224 -2.01 13.85 -8.62
N ASP A 225 -1.71 15.09 -9.01
CA ASP A 225 -0.61 15.87 -8.44
C ASP A 225 -0.78 16.10 -6.92
N LEU A 226 -2.03 16.32 -6.47
CA LEU A 226 -2.34 16.49 -5.05
C LEU A 226 -2.02 15.21 -4.25
N ILE A 227 -2.40 14.05 -4.78
CA ILE A 227 -2.15 12.74 -4.16
C ILE A 227 -0.64 12.49 -4.08
N LEU A 228 0.09 12.68 -5.20
CA LEU A 228 1.54 12.50 -5.25
C LEU A 228 2.27 13.44 -4.27
N ALA A 229 1.92 14.72 -4.27
CA ALA A 229 2.48 15.70 -3.35
C ALA A 229 2.20 15.33 -1.88
N ALA A 230 0.99 14.90 -1.56
CA ALA A 230 0.66 14.50 -0.19
C ALA A 230 1.44 13.26 0.26
N CYS A 231 1.60 12.24 -0.59
CA CYS A 231 2.41 11.07 -0.27
C CYS A 231 3.90 11.41 -0.12
N CYS A 232 4.42 12.32 -0.95
CA CYS A 232 5.78 12.84 -0.84
C CYS A 232 6.01 13.55 0.50
N LEU A 233 5.11 14.47 0.86
CA LEU A 233 5.19 15.20 2.12
C LEU A 233 4.98 14.28 3.32
N HIS A 234 4.15 13.25 3.20
CA HIS A 234 4.03 12.20 4.20
C HIS A 234 5.38 11.52 4.44
N ASN A 235 6.08 11.07 3.39
CA ASN A 235 7.40 10.46 3.54
C ASN A 235 8.41 11.41 4.22
N LEU A 236 8.43 12.69 3.84
CA LEU A 236 9.26 13.71 4.50
C LEU A 236 8.97 13.78 6.01
N LEU A 237 7.70 13.85 6.39
CA LEU A 237 7.30 13.89 7.80
C LEU A 237 7.63 12.59 8.54
N ARG A 238 7.51 11.44 7.87
CA ARG A 238 7.89 10.13 8.43
C ARG A 238 9.38 10.03 8.67
N GLU A 239 10.22 10.51 7.76
CA GLU A 239 11.68 10.52 7.94
C GLU A 239 12.09 11.38 9.13
N ALA A 240 11.60 12.62 9.19
CA ALA A 240 11.87 13.51 10.32
C ALA A 240 11.39 12.91 11.67
N TYR A 241 10.30 12.15 11.66
CA TYR A 241 9.80 11.47 12.85
C TYR A 241 10.72 10.30 13.28
N LEU A 242 11.13 9.46 12.34
CA LEU A 242 12.01 8.31 12.60
C LEU A 242 13.40 8.77 13.08
N GLU A 243 13.94 9.85 12.52
CA GLU A 243 15.21 10.44 12.97
C GLU A 243 15.17 10.93 14.41
N ARG A 244 14.05 11.55 14.83
CA ARG A 244 13.94 12.16 16.16
C ARG A 244 13.66 11.17 17.27
N LYS A 245 12.86 10.13 17.00
CA LYS A 245 12.39 9.22 18.05
C LYS A 245 13.02 7.84 17.99
N GLY A 246 13.49 7.37 16.83
CA GLY A 246 13.89 5.96 16.65
C GLY A 246 12.77 4.93 16.84
N VAL A 247 11.58 5.35 17.29
CA VAL A 247 10.42 4.51 17.62
C VAL A 247 9.31 4.76 16.60
N PRO A 248 8.63 3.73 16.07
CA PRO A 248 7.50 3.90 15.15
C PRO A 248 6.34 4.68 15.81
N TYR A 249 5.52 5.34 14.99
CA TYR A 249 4.34 6.09 15.47
C TYR A 249 3.23 5.18 16.01
N TYR A 250 3.23 3.91 15.58
CA TYR A 250 2.25 2.92 16.00
C TYR A 250 3.02 1.68 16.45
N GLU A 251 3.05 1.45 17.77
CA GLU A 251 3.39 0.16 18.34
C GLU A 251 2.16 -0.73 18.23
N TYR A 252 2.35 -1.96 17.77
CA TYR A 252 1.27 -2.95 17.73
C TYR A 252 0.81 -3.24 19.17
N ASP A 253 -0.40 -2.77 19.52
CA ASP A 253 -1.06 -3.20 20.75
C ASP A 253 -1.67 -4.59 20.50
N SER A 254 -1.17 -5.60 21.20
CA SER A 254 -1.63 -6.98 21.10
C SER A 254 -3.08 -7.20 21.58
N LYS A 255 -3.70 -6.13 22.10
CA LYS A 255 -5.07 -6.11 22.64
C LYS A 255 -6.14 -5.56 21.69
N GLU A 256 -5.80 -4.95 20.55
CA GLU A 256 -6.83 -4.55 19.57
C GLU A 256 -7.38 -5.79 18.84
N GLU A 257 -8.66 -6.08 19.09
CA GLU A 257 -9.41 -7.07 18.30
C GLU A 257 -9.37 -6.67 16.82
N ASN A 258 -9.12 -7.67 15.97
CA ASN A 258 -9.20 -7.53 14.52
C ASN A 258 -10.63 -7.14 14.13
N SER A 259 -10.92 -5.84 14.09
CA SER A 259 -12.05 -5.36 13.32
C SER A 259 -11.74 -5.71 11.87
N ASN A 260 -12.41 -6.75 11.37
CA ASN A 260 -12.35 -7.15 9.97
C ASN A 260 -12.95 -6.01 9.11
N VAL A 261 -12.17 -4.96 8.87
CA VAL A 261 -12.49 -3.88 7.91
C VAL A 261 -12.25 -4.37 6.47
N PHE A 262 -11.81 -5.62 6.29
CA PHE A 262 -11.72 -6.30 5.00
C PHE A 262 -13.10 -6.66 4.45
N ARG A 263 -13.69 -5.73 3.69
CA ARG A 263 -14.71 -6.09 2.71
C ARG A 263 -14.02 -6.58 1.44
N ASN A 264 -14.08 -7.89 1.24
CA ASN A 264 -13.55 -8.57 0.06
C ASN A 264 -14.19 -8.04 -1.23
N LEU A 265 -13.35 -7.75 -2.23
CA LEU A 265 -13.76 -7.75 -3.63
C LEU A 265 -13.78 -9.20 -4.13
N THR A 266 -14.81 -9.56 -4.89
CA THR A 266 -14.98 -10.90 -5.45
C THR A 266 -13.84 -11.21 -6.43
N GLY A 267 -13.06 -12.25 -6.11
CA GLY A 267 -11.89 -12.65 -6.90
C GLY A 267 -12.27 -13.18 -8.28
N ALA A 268 -11.72 -12.58 -9.33
CA ALA A 268 -11.72 -13.16 -10.68
C ALA A 268 -10.58 -14.18 -10.79
N GLY A 269 -10.93 -15.46 -10.92
CA GLY A 269 -9.99 -16.54 -11.18
C GLY A 269 -9.40 -16.44 -12.59
N GLY A 270 -8.08 -16.55 -12.70
CA GLY A 270 -7.40 -16.66 -13.99
C GLY A 270 -5.99 -17.20 -13.84
N TYR A 271 -5.60 -18.04 -14.81
CA TYR A 271 -4.29 -18.68 -15.08
C TYR A 271 -3.29 -18.79 -13.92
N GLN A 272 -3.05 -20.02 -13.51
CA GLN A 272 -2.27 -20.42 -12.34
C GLN A 272 -0.76 -20.38 -12.64
N ASN A 273 -0.02 -19.47 -11.99
CA ASN A 273 1.45 -19.48 -12.01
C ASN A 273 1.97 -20.47 -10.93
N VAL A 274 2.49 -21.62 -11.36
CA VAL A 274 2.96 -22.70 -10.47
C VAL A 274 4.05 -22.21 -9.50
N GLU A 275 4.93 -21.31 -9.94
CA GLU A 275 6.02 -20.79 -9.11
C GLU A 275 5.49 -20.01 -7.89
N GLY A 276 4.45 -19.19 -8.07
CA GLY A 276 3.85 -18.42 -6.99
C GLY A 276 3.26 -19.30 -5.88
N PHE A 277 2.67 -20.45 -6.24
CA PHE A 277 2.20 -21.44 -5.26
C PHE A 277 3.36 -22.06 -4.49
N HIS A 278 4.42 -22.45 -5.19
CA HIS A 278 5.59 -23.05 -4.56
C HIS A 278 6.24 -22.10 -3.55
N VAL A 279 6.48 -20.84 -3.95
CA VAL A 279 7.06 -19.81 -3.06
C VAL A 279 6.17 -19.60 -1.83
N ARG A 280 4.85 -19.47 -2.01
CA ARG A 280 3.92 -19.27 -0.89
C ARG A 280 3.92 -20.45 0.08
N ASP A 281 3.93 -21.67 -0.46
CA ASP A 281 3.93 -22.89 0.36
C ASP A 281 5.26 -23.04 1.11
N GLU A 282 6.40 -22.61 0.56
CA GLU A 282 7.67 -22.59 1.26
C GLU A 282 7.72 -21.55 2.39
N PHE A 283 7.17 -20.35 2.18
CA PHE A 283 6.99 -19.37 3.28
C PHE A 283 6.06 -19.92 4.37
N MET A 284 4.96 -20.57 3.99
CA MET A 284 4.05 -21.22 4.93
C MET A 284 4.79 -22.28 5.77
N ARG A 285 5.56 -23.17 5.13
CA ARG A 285 6.37 -24.18 5.82
C ARG A 285 7.36 -23.54 6.78
N PHE A 286 8.06 -22.49 6.34
CA PHE A 286 9.00 -21.74 7.18
C PHE A 286 8.33 -21.19 8.43
N PHE A 287 7.18 -20.51 8.32
CA PHE A 287 6.47 -19.96 9.48
C PHE A 287 5.94 -21.03 10.46
N SER A 288 5.71 -22.24 9.95
CA SER A 288 5.30 -23.40 10.75
C SER A 288 6.46 -24.21 11.32
N GLN A 289 7.72 -23.90 10.97
CA GLN A 289 8.91 -24.66 11.35
C GLN A 289 10.03 -23.75 11.87
N GLU A 290 11.01 -23.36 11.05
CA GLU A 290 12.19 -22.62 11.52
C GLU A 290 11.87 -21.16 11.92
N GLY A 291 10.81 -20.60 11.34
CA GLY A 291 10.34 -19.24 11.55
C GLY A 291 9.23 -19.10 12.60
N ILE A 292 9.09 -20.07 13.52
CA ILE A 292 8.08 -19.99 14.60
C ILE A 292 8.35 -18.80 15.52
N VAL A 293 7.27 -18.14 15.96
CA VAL A 293 7.27 -17.13 17.02
C VAL A 293 6.27 -17.47 18.12
N GLU A 294 6.51 -16.99 19.33
CA GLU A 294 5.73 -17.35 20.52
C GLU A 294 4.24 -17.00 20.42
N TRP A 295 3.93 -15.86 19.80
CA TRP A 295 2.57 -15.32 19.76
C TRP A 295 1.65 -15.95 18.69
N GLN A 296 2.20 -16.63 17.67
CA GLN A 296 1.41 -16.99 16.47
C GLN A 296 0.29 -18.00 16.75
N ASN A 297 0.51 -18.94 17.67
CA ASN A 297 -0.47 -19.97 17.99
C ASN A 297 -1.68 -19.42 18.76
N GLN A 298 -1.48 -18.42 19.63
CA GLN A 298 -2.53 -17.81 20.43
C GLN A 298 -3.48 -16.94 19.59
N GLN A 299 -2.98 -16.41 18.48
CA GLN A 299 -3.74 -15.53 17.59
C GLN A 299 -4.58 -16.31 16.57
N VAL A 300 -4.08 -17.46 16.13
CA VAL A 300 -4.80 -18.35 15.20
C VAL A 300 -5.90 -19.14 15.91
N SER A 301 -5.77 -19.45 17.20
CA SER A 301 -6.80 -20.14 17.98
C SER A 301 -8.02 -19.28 18.35
N LYS A 302 -7.99 -17.97 18.05
CA LYS A 302 -9.09 -17.02 18.30
C LYS A 302 -9.98 -16.79 17.07
N VAL A 303 -9.65 -17.41 15.93
CA VAL A 303 -10.36 -17.29 14.65
C VAL A 303 -11.37 -18.42 14.49
#